data_AF-A0A7K2MVH7-F1
#
_entry.id   AF-A0A7K2MVH7-F1
#
_cell.length_a   1.000
_cell.length_b   1.000
_cell.length_c   1.000
_cell.angle_alpha   90.00
_cell.angle_beta   90.00
_cell.angle_gamma   90.00
#
_symmetry.space_group_name_H-M   'P 1'
#
loop_
_entity.id
_entity.type
_entity.pdbx_description
1 polymer ?
#
loop_
_entity_poly.entity_id
_entity_poly.type
_entity_poly.pdbx_seq_one_letter_code
_entity_poly.pdbx_strand_id
1 'polypeptide(L)'
;LFDLDADPYAVDERLGADPRLAPLVAARPGLRSPGTADPDELAVRALVGRAEAERLVQRYGKALDAPCGTLTHLFPEPAVLAE
;
A
#
# COMPACT_ATOMS: atom_id res chain seq x y z
N LEU A 1 -2.88 -7.07 -4.60
CA LEU A 1 -1.70 -6.29 -4.17
C LEU A 1 -0.91 -5.69 -5.34
N PHE A 2 -0.48 -6.47 -6.34
CA PHE A 2 0.46 -5.99 -7.37
C PHE A 2 -0.14 -5.73 -8.76
N ASP A 3 -1.47 -5.77 -8.92
CA ASP A 3 -2.17 -5.47 -10.19
C ASP A 3 -1.59 -6.23 -11.39
N LEU A 4 -1.36 -7.55 -11.24
CA LEU A 4 -0.59 -8.36 -12.20
C LEU A 4 -1.36 -8.70 -13.47
N ASP A 5 -2.67 -8.50 -13.47
CA ASP A 5 -3.60 -8.70 -14.56
C ASP A 5 -3.70 -7.48 -15.51
N ALA A 6 -3.21 -6.31 -15.09
CA ALA A 6 -3.08 -5.16 -15.97
C ALA A 6 -1.94 -5.33 -16.99
N ASP A 7 -2.13 -4.83 -18.22
CA ASP A 7 -1.04 -4.62 -19.19
C ASP A 7 -0.40 -3.25 -18.95
N PRO A 8 0.82 -3.19 -18.37
CA PRO A 8 1.45 -1.93 -18.03
C PRO A 8 1.94 -1.15 -19.27
N TYR A 9 2.18 -1.82 -20.40
CA TYR A 9 2.65 -1.15 -21.62
C TYR A 9 1.51 -0.41 -22.32
N ALA A 10 0.30 -0.97 -22.29
CA ALA A 10 -0.90 -0.28 -22.76
C ALA A 10 -1.16 1.01 -21.95
N VAL A 11 -0.87 1.00 -20.64
CA VAL A 11 -0.97 2.19 -19.79
C VAL A 11 0.12 3.22 -20.15
N ASP A 12 1.37 2.78 -20.29
CA ASP A 12 2.48 3.64 -20.69
C ASP A 12 2.24 4.32 -22.04
N GLU A 13 1.72 3.60 -23.04
CA GLU A 13 1.40 4.16 -24.36
C GLU A 13 0.41 5.32 -24.25
N ARG A 14 -0.64 5.15 -23.43
CA ARG A 14 -1.71 6.16 -23.31
C ARG A 14 -1.32 7.34 -22.45
N LEU A 15 -0.66 7.10 -21.31
CA LEU A 15 -0.20 8.19 -20.45
C LEU A 15 1.01 8.91 -21.06
N GLY A 16 1.87 8.20 -21.78
CA GLY A 16 3.05 8.75 -22.46
C GLY A 16 2.73 9.70 -23.62
N ALA A 17 1.49 9.66 -24.14
CA ALA A 17 1.03 10.60 -25.16
C ALA A 17 0.65 11.98 -24.58
N ASP A 18 0.38 12.11 -23.27
CA ASP A 18 0.08 13.40 -22.63
C ASP A 18 1.41 14.13 -22.30
N PRO A 19 1.64 15.37 -22.80
CA PRO A 19 2.88 16.10 -22.57
C PRO A 19 3.24 16.34 -21.10
N ARG A 20 2.26 16.41 -20.19
CA ARG A 20 2.48 16.60 -18.75
C ARG A 20 2.85 15.29 -18.05
N LEU A 21 2.40 14.16 -18.57
CA LEU A 21 2.64 12.84 -17.98
C LEU A 21 3.81 12.10 -18.62
N ALA A 22 4.13 12.39 -19.89
CA ALA A 22 5.21 11.73 -20.63
C ALA A 22 6.57 11.72 -19.90
N PRO A 23 7.03 12.81 -19.27
CA PRO A 23 8.29 12.76 -18.50
C PRO A 23 8.22 11.83 -17.29
N LEU A 24 7.04 11.67 -16.68
CA LEU A 24 6.83 10.80 -15.52
C LEU A 24 6.81 9.33 -15.92
N VAL A 25 6.16 9.01 -17.04
CA VAL A 25 6.13 7.66 -17.62
C VAL A 25 7.54 7.24 -18.05
N ALA A 26 8.25 8.10 -18.79
CA ALA A 26 9.61 7.82 -19.23
C ALA A 26 10.60 7.61 -18.07
N ALA A 27 10.37 8.24 -16.91
CA ALA A 27 11.20 8.05 -15.73
C ALA A 27 10.98 6.69 -15.06
N ARG A 28 9.81 6.04 -15.23
CA ARG A 28 9.43 4.78 -14.58
C ARG A 28 8.52 3.93 -15.50
N PRO A 29 9.04 3.42 -16.62
CA PRO A 29 8.24 2.61 -17.53
C PRO A 29 7.76 1.34 -16.84
N GLY A 30 6.52 0.96 -17.11
CA GLY A 30 5.87 -0.24 -16.59
C GLY A 30 5.44 -0.15 -15.13
N LEU A 31 5.35 1.06 -14.56
CA LEU A 31 4.93 1.27 -13.17
C LEU A 31 3.47 0.82 -12.98
N ARG A 32 3.25 -0.14 -12.07
CA ARG A 32 1.92 -0.66 -11.75
C ARG A 32 1.27 0.10 -10.60
N SER A 33 -0.06 0.16 -10.62
CA SER A 33 -0.82 0.69 -9.49
C SER A 33 -0.76 -0.30 -8.33
N PRO A 34 -0.30 0.11 -7.13
CA PRO A 34 -0.38 -0.75 -5.97
C PRO A 34 -1.85 -0.93 -5.55
N GLY A 35 -2.25 -2.18 -5.39
CA GLY A 35 -3.47 -2.52 -4.66
C GLY A 35 -3.24 -2.55 -3.15
N THR A 36 -4.25 -3.00 -2.40
CA THR A 36 -4.12 -3.27 -0.96
C THR A 36 -4.43 -4.73 -0.66
N ALA A 37 -3.87 -5.24 0.45
CA ALA A 37 -4.23 -6.54 1.01
C ALA A 37 -5.51 -6.43 1.87
N ASP A 38 -5.70 -5.28 2.53
CA ASP A 38 -6.84 -4.98 3.38
C ASP A 38 -7.26 -3.50 3.19
N PRO A 39 -8.52 -3.21 2.84
CA PRO A 39 -8.98 -1.84 2.58
C PRO A 39 -9.09 -1.00 3.84
N ASP A 40 -9.40 -1.59 5.00
CA ASP A 40 -9.57 -0.87 6.26
C ASP A 40 -8.21 -0.45 6.83
N GLU A 41 -7.21 -1.35 6.79
CA GLU A 41 -5.82 -1.01 7.11
C GLU A 41 -5.34 0.14 6.22
N LEU A 42 -5.58 0.07 4.90
CA LEU A 42 -5.17 1.13 3.97
C LEU A 42 -5.82 2.46 4.35
N ALA A 43 -7.12 2.47 4.64
CA ALA A 43 -7.86 3.67 5.01
C ALA A 43 -7.30 4.31 6.29
N VAL A 44 -7.07 3.52 7.35
CA VAL A 44 -6.48 4.03 8.60
C VAL A 44 -5.09 4.59 8.34
N ARG A 45 -4.21 3.86 7.66
CA ARG A 45 -2.83 4.30 7.36
C ARG A 45 -2.80 5.58 6.53
N ALA A 46 -3.72 5.75 5.59
CA ALA A 46 -3.85 6.96 4.79
C ALA A 46 -4.29 8.17 5.64
N LEU A 47 -5.17 7.97 6.62
CA LEU A 47 -5.66 9.02 7.52
C LEU A 47 -4.62 9.45 8.55
N VAL A 48 -3.98 8.48 9.22
CA VAL A 48 -3.09 8.78 10.37
C VAL A 48 -1.62 8.98 9.96
N GLY A 49 -1.26 8.54 8.75
CA GLY A 49 0.11 8.59 8.25
C GLY A 49 1.02 7.53 8.89
N ARG A 50 2.26 7.48 8.40
CA ARG A 50 3.20 6.38 8.72
C ARG A 50 3.54 6.27 10.22
N ALA A 51 3.93 7.37 10.85
CA ALA A 51 4.43 7.35 12.23
C ALA A 51 3.34 6.93 13.23
N GLU A 52 2.10 7.37 13.03
CA GLU A 52 0.99 6.96 13.88
C GLU A 52 0.57 5.52 13.59
N ALA A 53 0.53 5.10 12.33
CA ALA A 53 0.27 3.70 11.98
C ALA A 53 1.26 2.74 12.65
N GLU A 54 2.56 3.09 12.71
CA GLU A 54 3.57 2.30 13.42
C GLU A 54 3.28 2.22 14.93
N ARG A 55 2.83 3.31 15.56
CA ARG A 55 2.41 3.32 16.97
C ARG A 55 1.17 2.45 17.22
N LEU A 56 0.20 2.48 16.32
CA LEU A 56 -1.00 1.64 16.40
C LEU A 56 -0.64 0.15 16.36
N VAL A 57 0.26 -0.25 15.46
CA VAL A 57 0.76 -1.64 15.40
C VAL A 57 1.48 -2.03 16.69
N GLN A 58 2.33 -1.16 17.23
CA GLN A 58 3.06 -1.45 18.47
C GLN A 58 2.15 -1.61 19.69
N ARG A 59 1.04 -0.85 19.74
CA ARG A 59 0.15 -0.82 20.91
C ARG A 59 -1.02 -1.81 20.81
N TYR A 60 -1.57 -1.98 19.63
CA TYR A 60 -2.83 -2.70 19.39
C TYR A 60 -2.69 -3.82 18.36
N GLY A 61 -1.51 -3.99 17.75
CA GLY A 61 -1.29 -5.03 16.74
C GLY A 61 -1.39 -6.42 17.35
N LYS A 62 -1.93 -7.36 16.58
CA LYS A 62 -1.94 -8.77 16.97
C LYS A 62 -0.55 -9.38 16.74
N ALA A 63 0.09 -9.88 17.80
CA ALA A 63 1.35 -10.60 17.66
C ALA A 63 1.17 -11.86 16.80
N LEU A 64 2.14 -12.14 15.92
CA LEU A 64 2.19 -13.40 15.18
C LEU A 64 2.58 -14.54 16.11
N ASP A 65 1.97 -15.71 15.92
CA ASP A 65 2.30 -16.92 16.69
C ASP A 65 3.79 -17.29 16.55
N ALA A 66 4.37 -17.02 15.38
CA ALA A 66 5.80 -17.11 15.12
C ALA A 66 6.26 -15.91 14.27
N PRO A 67 7.26 -15.14 14.71
CA PRO A 67 7.83 -14.05 13.93
C PRO A 67 8.41 -14.50 12.58
N CYS A 68 8.31 -13.65 11.57
CA CYS A 68 8.95 -13.84 10.26
C CYS A 68 10.00 -12.74 10.04
N GLY A 69 11.24 -13.01 10.44
CA GLY A 69 12.30 -11.99 10.42
C GLY A 69 11.94 -10.82 11.33
N THR A 70 11.81 -9.62 10.77
CA THR A 70 11.41 -8.40 11.51
C THR A 70 9.88 -8.22 11.59
N LEU A 71 9.09 -9.04 10.90
CA LEU A 71 7.63 -9.00 10.98
C LEU A 71 7.16 -9.75 12.24
N THR A 72 6.56 -9.01 13.17
CA THR A 72 6.18 -9.54 14.49
C THR A 72 4.69 -9.36 14.81
N HIS A 73 4.02 -8.38 14.19
CA HIS A 73 2.62 -8.05 14.44
C HIS A 73 1.86 -7.82 13.13
N LEU A 74 0.56 -8.12 13.15
CA LEU A 74 -0.40 -7.68 12.15
C LEU A 74 -0.89 -6.26 12.49
N PHE A 75 -1.43 -5.56 11.48
CA PHE A 75 -2.14 -4.32 11.72
C PHE A 75 -3.40 -4.58 12.58
N PRO A 76 -3.78 -3.66 13.49
CA PRO A 76 -4.97 -3.85 14.32
C PRO A 76 -6.25 -3.92 13.49
N GLU A 77 -7.18 -4.83 13.85
CA GLU A 77 -8.53 -4.80 13.30
C GLU A 77 -9.25 -3.51 13.72
N PRO A 78 -10.12 -2.91 12.87
CA PRO A 78 -10.79 -1.65 13.19
C PRO A 78 -11.56 -1.67 14.53
N ALA A 79 -12.15 -2.81 14.89
CA ALA A 79 -12.87 -2.96 16.16
C ALA A 79 -11.96 -2.74 17.38
N VAL A 80 -10.71 -3.16 17.33
CA VAL A 80 -9.72 -2.97 18.42
C VAL A 80 -9.35 -1.50 18.59
N LEU A 81 -9.45 -0.70 17.52
CA LEU A 81 -9.15 0.74 17.56
C LEU A 81 -10.31 1.59 18.08
N ALA A 82 -11.51 1.03 18.19
CA ALA A 82 -12.73 1.72 18.60
C ALA A 82 -13.00 1.67 20.11
N GLU A 83 -12.19 0.92 20.86
CA GLU A 83 -12.24 0.79 22.33
C GLU A 83 -11.30 1.79 23.04
#